data_AF-A0A7Y5CKH7-F1
#
_entry.id   AF-A0A7Y5CKH7-F1
#
_cell.length_a   1.000
_cell.length_b   1.000
_cell.length_c   1.000
_cell.angle_alpha   90.00
_cell.angle_beta   90.00
_cell.angle_gamma   90.00
#
_symmetry.space_group_name_H-M   'P 1'
#
loop_
_entity.id
_entity.type
_entity.pdbx_description
1 polymer ?
#
loop_
_entity_poly.entity_id
_entity_poly.type
_entity_poly.pdbx_seq_one_letter_code
_entity_poly.pdbx_strand_id
1 'polypeptide(L)' 'MTLQRREALALARQADELYATKGRQVVHLDLKKDKPDEATLLGLLLGPTGKLRAPVLRRGRTLIVGFDEATYKRLLAR' A
#
# COMPACT_ATOMS: atom_id res chain seq x y z
N MET A 1 15.43 5.65 -14.05
CA MET A 1 14.34 6.33 -13.32
C MET A 1 13.02 5.65 -13.65
N THR A 2 12.53 4.75 -12.82
CA THR A 2 11.31 3.96 -13.09
C THR A 2 10.07 4.75 -12.67
N LEU A 3 9.23 5.13 -13.64
CA LEU A 3 7.95 5.85 -13.48
C LEU A 3 7.12 5.32 -12.30
N GLN A 4 7.12 3.99 -12.15
CA GLN A 4 6.42 3.24 -11.09
C GLN A 4 6.74 3.67 -9.66
N ARG A 5 7.97 4.13 -9.35
CA ARG A 5 8.32 4.56 -7.99
C ARG A 5 7.64 5.88 -7.63
N ARG A 6 7.62 6.82 -8.58
CA ARG A 6 6.98 8.12 -8.41
C ARG A 6 5.47 7.96 -8.33
N GLU A 7 4.88 7.11 -9.17
CA GLU A 7 3.45 6.79 -9.13
C GLU A 7 3.05 6.12 -7.81
N ALA A 8 3.84 5.15 -7.32
CA ALA A 8 3.59 4.50 -6.03
C ALA A 8 3.57 5.53 -4.88
N LEU A 9 4.54 6.42 -4.83
CA LEU A 9 4.61 7.49 -3.82
C LEU A 9 3.46 8.48 -3.95
N ALA A 10 3.07 8.84 -5.17
CA ALA A 10 1.93 9.72 -5.41
C ALA A 10 0.62 9.09 -4.91
N LEU A 11 0.42 7.79 -5.17
CA LEU A 11 -0.75 7.03 -4.68
C LEU A 11 -0.77 6.96 -3.16
N ALA A 12 0.37 6.69 -2.53
CA ALA A 12 0.47 6.66 -1.06
C ALA A 12 0.18 8.03 -0.45
N ARG A 13 0.71 9.13 -1.02
CA ARG A 13 0.44 10.49 -0.52
C ARG A 13 -1.03 10.92 -0.62
N GLN A 14 -1.80 10.32 -1.52
CA GLN A 14 -3.24 10.57 -1.66
C GLN A 14 -4.09 9.69 -0.73
N ALA A 15 -3.48 8.72 -0.06
CA ALA A 15 -4.14 7.83 0.89
C ALA A 15 -3.85 8.29 2.34
N ASP A 16 -4.83 8.07 3.20
CA ASP A 16 -4.73 8.26 4.64
C ASP A 16 -4.25 6.97 5.31
N GLU A 17 -4.65 5.82 4.77
CA GLU A 17 -4.31 4.51 5.30
C GLU A 17 -3.71 3.62 4.21
N LEU A 18 -2.62 2.93 4.55
CA LEU A 18 -1.95 1.99 3.68
C LEU A 18 -1.99 0.59 4.29
N TYR A 19 -2.56 -0.36 3.55
CA TYR A 19 -2.54 -1.78 3.88
C TYR A 19 -1.67 -2.50 2.86
N ALA A 20 -0.48 -2.94 3.27
CA ALA A 20 0.43 -3.66 2.40
C ALA A 20 0.64 -5.09 2.90
N THR A 21 0.39 -6.07 2.04
CA THR A 21 0.69 -7.47 2.36
C THR A 21 2.15 -7.77 2.04
N LYS A 22 2.88 -8.32 3.01
CA LYS A 22 4.24 -8.82 2.84
C LYS A 22 4.25 -10.33 3.06
N GLY A 23 3.91 -11.06 2.00
CA GLY A 23 3.78 -12.52 2.08
C GLY A 23 2.52 -12.89 2.84
N ARG A 24 2.66 -13.51 4.02
CA ARG A 24 1.55 -13.85 4.93
C ARG A 24 1.22 -12.75 5.95
N GLN A 25 2.06 -11.73 6.08
CA GLN A 25 1.85 -10.66 7.06
C GLN A 25 1.18 -9.46 6.39
N VAL A 26 0.19 -8.88 7.06
CA VAL A 26 -0.41 -7.59 6.68
C VAL A 26 0.26 -6.49 7.49
N VAL A 27 0.72 -5.45 6.80
CA VAL A 27 1.26 -4.23 7.40
C VAL A 27 0.22 -3.13 7.19
N HIS A 28 -0.27 -2.56 8.28
CA HIS A 28 -1.15 -1.39 8.27
C HIS A 28 -0.35 -0.19 8.76
N LEU A 29 -0.35 0.88 7.97
CA LEU A 29 0.24 2.16 8.32
C LEU A 29 -0.81 3.27 8.19
N ASP A 30 -0.87 4.11 9.22
CA ASP A 30 -1.64 5.35 9.19
C ASP A 30 -0.73 6.46 8.66
N LEU A 31 -0.93 6.86 7.41
CA LEU A 31 -0.12 7.87 6.75
C LEU A 31 -0.34 9.28 7.33
N LYS A 32 -1.41 9.50 8.09
CA LYS A 32 -1.62 10.75 8.82
C LYS A 32 -0.77 10.83 10.08
N LYS A 33 -0.65 9.71 10.81
CA LYS A 33 0.06 9.64 12.09
C LYS A 33 1.54 9.28 11.93
N ASP A 34 1.83 8.16 11.28
CA ASP A 34 3.17 7.57 11.27
C ASP A 34 4.12 8.29 10.31
N LYS A 35 3.58 8.90 9.24
CA LYS A 35 4.34 9.60 8.18
C LYS A 35 5.67 8.90 7.84
N PRO A 36 5.62 7.62 7.42
CA PRO A 36 6.80 6.84 7.10
C PRO A 36 7.61 7.51 5.98
N ASP A 37 8.93 7.30 6.02
CA ASP A 37 9.84 7.76 4.97
C ASP A 37 9.56 7.09 3.62
N GLU A 38 10.03 7.73 2.54
CA GLU A 38 9.80 7.25 1.17
C GLU A 38 10.38 5.85 0.93
N ALA A 39 11.47 5.49 1.61
CA ALA A 39 12.07 4.16 1.47
C ALA A 39 11.18 3.08 2.08
N THR A 40 10.60 3.33 3.26
CA THR A 40 9.62 2.46 3.90
C THR A 40 8.37 2.30 3.02
N LEU A 41 7.83 3.40 2.49
CA LEU A 41 6.69 3.34 1.57
C LEU A 41 7.00 2.52 0.32
N LEU A 42 8.12 2.80 -0.33
CA LEU A 42 8.54 2.08 -1.52
C LEU A 42 8.79 0.60 -1.22
N GLY A 43 9.32 0.24 -0.05
CA GLY A 43 9.51 -1.16 0.36
C GLY A 43 8.20 -1.93 0.58
N LEU A 44 7.11 -1.22 0.87
CA LEU A 44 5.77 -1.79 1.03
C LEU A 44 5.00 -1.84 -0.29
N LEU A 45 5.16 -0.80 -1.12
CA LEU A 45 4.49 -0.64 -2.40
C LEU A 45 5.16 -1.44 -3.52
N LEU A 46 6.48 -1.58 -3.48
CA LEU A 46 7.25 -2.32 -4.48
C LEU A 46 7.55 -3.73 -3.98
N GLY A 47 7.39 -4.70 -4.88
CA GLY A 47 7.84 -6.07 -4.66
C GLY A 47 9.36 -6.22 -4.78
N PRO A 48 9.90 -7.42 -4.51
CA PRO A 48 11.33 -7.73 -4.60
C PRO A 48 11.94 -7.45 -5.98
N THR A 49 11.12 -7.42 -7.03
CA THR A 49 11.51 -7.12 -8.41
C THR A 49 11.47 -5.62 -8.76
N GLY A 50 11.15 -4.75 -7.79
CA GLY A 50 11.06 -3.31 -8.00
C GLY A 50 9.84 -2.83 -8.78
N LYS A 51 8.87 -3.72 -9.04
CA LYS A 51 7.57 -3.39 -9.62
C LYS A 51 6.53 -3.17 -8.52
N LEU A 52 5.49 -2.38 -8.82
CA LEU A 52 4.33 -2.23 -7.96
C LEU A 52 3.75 -3.60 -7.60
N ARG A 53 3.54 -3.83 -6.30
CA ARG A 53 3.00 -5.08 -5.80
C ARG A 53 1.50 -5.13 -6.10
N ALA A 54 1.11 -6.05 -6.97
CA ALA A 54 -0.28 -6.31 -7.30
C ALA A 54 -0.93 -7.31 -6.32
N PRO A 55 -2.27 -7.29 -6.16
CA PRO A 55 -3.22 -6.28 -6.66
C PRO A 55 -3.11 -4.95 -5.91
N VAL A 56 -3.36 -3.82 -6.58
CA VAL A 56 -3.47 -2.50 -5.93
C VAL A 56 -4.92 -2.06 -5.99
N LEU A 57 -5.53 -1.80 -4.84
CA LEU A 57 -6.92 -1.39 -4.73
C LEU A 57 -7.02 -0.12 -3.88
N ARG A 58 -7.75 0.88 -4.37
CA ARG A 58 -7.99 2.12 -3.63
C ARG A 58 -9.47 2.24 -3.32
N ARG A 59 -9.83 2.21 -2.03
CA ARG A 59 -11.19 2.48 -1.55
C ARG A 59 -11.21 3.84 -0.87
N GLY A 60 -11.65 4.88 -1.59
CA GLY A 60 -11.64 6.26 -1.06
C GLY A 60 -10.22 6.76 -0.78
N ARG A 61 -9.90 6.95 0.50
CA ARG A 61 -8.55 7.33 1.00
C ARG A 61 -7.77 6.15 1.59
N THR A 62 -8.28 4.93 1.49
CA THR A 62 -7.56 3.72 1.91
C THR A 62 -6.92 3.07 0.69
N LEU A 63 -5.60 2.87 0.73
CA LEU A 63 -4.84 2.18 -0.30
C LEU A 63 -4.47 0.77 0.19
N ILE A 64 -4.82 -0.24 -0.60
CA ILE A 64 -4.57 -1.64 -0.32
C ILE A 64 -3.63 -2.17 -1.40
N VAL A 65 -2.55 -2.82 -0.97
CA VAL A 65 -1.45 -3.29 -1.80
C VAL A 65 -1.19 -4.76 -1.48
N GLY A 66 -1.46 -5.60 -2.47
CA GLY A 66 -1.55 -7.04 -2.34
C GLY A 66 -2.93 -7.50 -1.85
N PHE A 67 -3.05 -8.79 -1.58
CA PHE A 67 -4.32 -9.44 -1.26
C PHE A 67 -4.24 -10.11 0.12
N ASP A 68 -5.18 -9.76 0.99
CA ASP A 68 -5.42 -10.44 2.26
C ASP A 68 -6.92 -10.55 2.49
N GLU A 69 -7.39 -11.77 2.74
CA GLU A 69 -8.82 -12.06 2.82
C GLU A 69 -9.48 -11.34 4.00
N ALA A 70 -8.83 -11.31 5.17
CA ALA A 70 -9.38 -10.67 6.37
C ALA A 70 -9.49 -9.14 6.20
N THR A 71 -8.45 -8.53 5.63
CA THR A 71 -8.39 -7.10 5.30
C THR A 71 -9.42 -6.75 4.25
N TYR A 72 -9.56 -7.56 3.19
CA TYR A 72 -10.57 -7.36 2.16
C TYR A 72 -11.97 -7.50 2.76
N LYS A 73 -12.26 -8.52 3.56
CA LYS A 73 -13.55 -8.66 4.24
C LYS A 73 -13.82 -7.44 5.13
N ARG A 74 -12.87 -7.03 5.97
CA ARG A 74 -13.03 -5.85 6.84
C ARG A 74 -13.24 -4.55 6.07
N LEU A 75 -12.49 -4.35 4.99
CA LEU A 75 -12.47 -3.11 4.22
C LEU A 75 -13.43 -3.08 3.05
N LEU A 76 -14.02 -4.19 2.62
CA LEU A 76 -14.95 -4.30 1.48
C LEU A 76 -16.34 -4.82 1.86
N ALA A 77 -16.55 -5.44 3.04
CA ALA A 77 -17.86 -5.96 3.45
C ALA A 77 -18.88 -4.89 3.86
N ARG A 78 -18.88 -3.74 3.19
CA ARG A 78 -19.87 -2.68 3.37
C ARG A 78 -20.65 -2.50 2.09
#